data_AF-A0AAV0F6T5-F1
#
_entry.id   AF-A0AAV0F6T5-F1
#
_cell.length_a   1.000
_cell.length_b   1.000
_cell.length_c   1.000
_cell.angle_alpha   90.00
_cell.angle_beta   90.00
_cell.angle_gamma   90.00
#
_symmetry.space_group_name_H-M   'P 1'
#
loop_
_entity.id
_entity.type
_entity.pdbx_description
1 polymer ?
#
loop_
_entity_poly.entity_id
_entity_poly.type
_entity_poly.pdbx_seq_one_letter_code
_entity_poly.pdbx_strand_id
1 'polypeptide(L)'
;MGESITRAKDAVEKALKRVNPNSLNWPFYRRDDELLKMELAVELTWMKCFLINSQRTDHGRMVAPVWCPAIERLAGNWVPSHLKNSPDDNKRLGDLCTQFASLRQKIQPFVITCQCHAPSSSSSPVS
;
A
#
# COMPACT_ATOMS: atom_id res chain seq x y z
N MET A 1 -16.03 -9.75 6.61
CA MET A 1 -14.59 -9.80 6.23
C MET A 1 -14.23 -8.85 5.09
N GLY A 2 -15.06 -8.68 4.06
CA GLY A 2 -14.76 -7.80 2.91
C GLY A 2 -14.73 -6.29 3.22
N GLU A 3 -15.47 -5.82 4.22
CA GLU A 3 -15.58 -4.39 4.54
C GLU A 3 -14.24 -3.76 4.98
N SER A 4 -13.41 -4.49 5.74
CA SER A 4 -12.09 -3.98 6.16
C SER A 4 -11.13 -3.80 4.98
N ILE A 5 -11.18 -4.68 3.99
CA ILE A 5 -10.34 -4.54 2.79
C ILE A 5 -10.79 -3.33 1.96
N THR A 6 -12.10 -3.11 1.85
CA THR A 6 -12.66 -1.94 1.15
C THR A 6 -12.24 -0.63 1.81
N ARG A 7 -12.38 -0.52 3.15
CA ARG A 7 -11.95 0.68 3.88
C ARG A 7 -10.46 0.96 3.75
N ALA A 8 -9.62 -0.07 3.87
CA ALA A 8 -8.17 0.06 3.65
C ALA A 8 -7.84 0.52 2.24
N LYS A 9 -8.52 -0.02 1.23
CA LYS A 9 -8.36 0.38 -0.16
C LYS A 9 -8.75 1.85 -0.36
N ASP A 10 -9.89 2.28 0.17
CA ASP A 10 -10.36 3.66 0.06
C ASP A 10 -9.41 4.65 0.75
N ALA A 11 -8.85 4.29 1.91
CA ALA A 11 -7.86 5.09 2.60
C ALA A 11 -6.57 5.26 1.77
N VAL A 12 -6.06 4.16 1.19
CA VAL A 12 -4.89 4.17 0.32
C VAL A 12 -5.15 4.97 -0.96
N GLU A 13 -6.33 4.84 -1.58
CA GLU A 13 -6.67 5.60 -2.77
C GLU A 13 -6.80 7.10 -2.51
N LYS A 14 -7.36 7.49 -1.36
CA LYS A 14 -7.38 8.89 -0.92
C LYS A 14 -5.97 9.41 -0.69
N ALA A 15 -5.09 8.62 -0.06
CA ALA A 15 -3.71 9.00 0.17
C ALA A 15 -2.95 9.17 -1.16
N LEU A 16 -3.08 8.23 -2.10
CA LEU A 16 -2.47 8.31 -3.44
C LEU A 16 -2.89 9.56 -4.21
N LYS A 17 -4.20 9.88 -4.25
CA LYS A 17 -4.70 11.10 -4.91
C LYS A 17 -4.13 12.38 -4.32
N ARG A 18 -3.81 12.38 -3.02
CA ARG A 18 -3.21 13.53 -2.33
C ARG A 18 -1.71 13.65 -2.59
N VAL A 19 -1.00 12.53 -2.60
CA VAL A 19 0.45 12.51 -2.90
C VAL A 19 0.70 12.85 -4.37
N ASN A 20 -0.20 12.43 -5.27
CA ASN A 20 -0.11 12.73 -6.69
C ASN A 20 -1.49 13.03 -7.30
N PRO A 21 -1.93 14.30 -7.32
CA PRO A 21 -3.20 14.69 -7.93
C PRO A 21 -3.20 14.61 -9.47
N ASN A 22 -2.02 14.60 -10.11
CA ASN A 22 -1.85 14.63 -11.58
C ASN A 22 -0.98 13.46 -12.04
N SER A 23 -1.53 12.24 -12.04
CA SER A 23 -0.78 10.99 -12.29
C SER A 23 -0.17 10.80 -13.70
N LEU A 24 -0.04 11.85 -14.51
CA LEU A 24 0.32 11.75 -15.93
C LEU A 24 1.59 12.51 -16.35
N ASN A 25 2.14 13.39 -15.51
CA ASN A 25 3.39 14.09 -15.84
C ASN A 25 4.37 13.90 -14.69
N TRP A 26 5.32 12.99 -14.88
CA TRP A 26 6.46 12.80 -13.98
C TRP A 26 7.61 13.70 -14.48
N PRO A 27 7.93 14.83 -13.83
CA PRO A 27 9.12 15.57 -14.18
C PRO A 27 10.30 14.94 -13.45
N PHE A 28 11.34 14.57 -14.20
CA PHE A 28 12.65 14.23 -13.66
C PHE A 28 13.32 15.46 -13.03
N TYR A 29 12.97 15.88 -11.81
CA TYR A 29 13.75 16.91 -11.11
C TYR A 29 13.76 16.74 -9.58
N ARG A 30 14.96 16.95 -9.01
CA ARG A 30 15.36 16.76 -7.62
C ARG A 30 14.96 17.98 -6.77
N ARG A 31 13.90 17.84 -5.98
CA ARG A 31 13.74 18.44 -4.65
C ARG A 31 13.48 17.28 -3.70
N ASP A 32 14.17 17.21 -2.58
CA ASP A 32 14.08 16.06 -1.66
C ASP A 32 12.63 15.74 -1.26
N ASP A 33 11.78 16.76 -1.18
CA ASP A 33 10.34 16.66 -0.90
C ASP A 33 9.56 15.89 -2.00
N GLU A 34 9.90 16.11 -3.28
CA GLU A 34 9.26 15.41 -4.39
C GLU A 34 9.74 13.96 -4.47
N LEU A 35 11.01 13.70 -4.15
CA LEU A 35 11.52 12.33 -4.05
C LEU A 35 10.80 11.55 -2.94
N LEU A 36 10.64 12.14 -1.75
CA LEU A 36 9.92 11.51 -0.64
C LEU A 36 8.44 11.26 -0.97
N LYS A 37 7.79 12.17 -1.72
CA LYS A 37 6.43 11.93 -2.23
C LYS A 37 6.40 10.77 -3.22
N MET A 38 7.38 10.66 -4.11
CA MET A 38 7.47 9.53 -5.05
C MET A 38 7.67 8.21 -4.31
N GLU A 39 8.56 8.16 -3.31
CA GLU A 39 8.78 6.96 -2.49
C GLU A 39 7.51 6.57 -1.72
N LEU A 40 6.82 7.53 -1.11
CA LEU A 40 5.54 7.28 -0.46
C LEU A 40 4.49 6.78 -1.46
N ALA A 41 4.44 7.33 -2.67
CA ALA A 41 3.53 6.88 -3.72
C ALA A 41 3.81 5.43 -4.15
N VAL A 42 5.09 5.04 -4.23
CA VAL A 42 5.49 3.65 -4.51
C VAL A 42 4.98 2.72 -3.41
N GLU A 43 5.20 3.06 -2.15
CA GLU A 43 4.78 2.20 -1.03
C GLU A 43 3.25 2.14 -0.90
N LEU A 44 2.53 3.25 -1.09
CA LEU A 44 1.06 3.26 -1.15
C LEU A 44 0.53 2.44 -2.33
N THR A 45 1.17 2.50 -3.49
CA THR A 45 0.81 1.68 -4.65
C THR A 45 1.01 0.20 -4.34
N TRP A 46 2.10 -0.15 -3.66
CA TRP A 46 2.34 -1.51 -3.21
C TRP A 46 1.21 -2.00 -2.29
N MET A 47 0.79 -1.19 -1.30
CA MET A 47 -0.32 -1.54 -0.40
C MET A 47 -1.63 -1.73 -1.16
N LYS A 48 -1.92 -0.88 -2.14
CA LYS A 48 -3.09 -1.03 -3.03
C LYS A 48 -3.06 -2.36 -3.78
N CYS A 49 -1.92 -2.69 -4.37
CA CYS A 49 -1.72 -3.94 -5.10
C CYS A 49 -1.87 -5.17 -4.19
N PHE A 50 -1.31 -5.12 -2.98
CA PHE A 50 -1.49 -6.16 -1.98
C PHE A 50 -2.98 -6.40 -1.66
N LEU A 51 -3.72 -5.33 -1.33
CA LEU A 51 -5.15 -5.43 -1.01
C LEU A 51 -5.96 -6.00 -2.18
N ILE A 52 -5.72 -5.55 -3.42
CA ILE A 52 -6.43 -6.06 -4.62
C ILE A 52 -6.10 -7.54 -4.86
N ASN A 53 -4.82 -7.90 -4.84
CA ASN A 53 -4.41 -9.27 -5.16
C ASN A 53 -4.79 -10.26 -4.06
N SER A 54 -4.84 -9.82 -2.81
CA SER A 54 -5.27 -10.66 -1.69
C SER A 54 -6.69 -11.19 -1.86
N GLN A 55 -7.56 -10.46 -2.55
CA GLN A 55 -8.93 -10.91 -2.81
C GLN A 55 -9.00 -12.06 -3.82
N ARG A 56 -7.93 -12.34 -4.57
CA ARG A 56 -7.89 -13.37 -5.61
C ARG A 56 -7.65 -14.79 -5.08
N THR A 57 -7.14 -14.93 -3.86
CA THR A 57 -6.82 -16.24 -3.26
C THR A 57 -7.49 -16.40 -1.89
N ASP A 58 -7.80 -17.63 -1.48
CA ASP A 58 -8.35 -17.91 -0.14
C ASP A 58 -7.40 -17.49 0.97
N HIS A 59 -6.12 -17.82 0.81
CA HIS A 59 -5.09 -17.44 1.78
C HIS A 59 -4.93 -15.91 1.87
N GLY A 60 -4.99 -15.21 0.73
CA GLY A 60 -4.98 -13.75 0.70
C GLY A 60 -6.18 -13.15 1.43
N ARG A 61 -7.39 -13.69 1.22
CA ARG A 61 -8.61 -13.25 1.92
C ARG A 61 -8.56 -13.48 3.43
N MET A 62 -7.82 -14.49 3.89
CA MET A 62 -7.60 -14.74 5.32
C MET A 62 -6.56 -13.79 5.94
N VAL A 63 -5.45 -13.55 5.23
CA VAL A 63 -4.30 -12.82 5.79
C VAL A 63 -4.45 -11.30 5.67
N ALA A 64 -4.98 -10.79 4.55
CA ALA A 64 -5.07 -9.35 4.33
C ALA A 64 -5.87 -8.56 5.39
N PRO A 65 -6.99 -9.08 5.94
CA PRO A 65 -7.72 -8.40 7.01
C PRO A 65 -6.88 -8.10 8.26
N VAL A 66 -5.85 -8.91 8.56
CA VAL A 66 -4.93 -8.68 9.70
C VAL A 66 -4.17 -7.37 9.55
N TRP A 67 -3.82 -7.01 8.31
CA TRP A 67 -3.02 -5.82 8.00
C TRP A 67 -3.86 -4.59 7.69
N CYS A 68 -5.15 -4.75 7.36
CA CYS A 68 -6.06 -3.65 7.02
C CYS A 68 -6.07 -2.52 8.08
N PRO A 69 -6.17 -2.79 9.40
CA PRO A 69 -6.15 -1.71 10.41
C PRO A 69 -4.83 -0.93 10.46
N ALA A 70 -3.70 -1.56 10.15
CA ALA A 70 -2.41 -0.87 10.08
C ALA A 70 -2.34 0.00 8.82
N ILE A 71 -2.75 -0.54 7.67
CA ILE A 71 -2.80 0.17 6.39
C ILE A 71 -3.75 1.37 6.48
N GLU A 72 -4.96 1.18 7.02
CA GLU A 72 -5.95 2.23 7.23
C GLU A 72 -5.42 3.36 8.12
N ARG A 73 -4.77 3.02 9.24
CA ARG A 73 -4.20 4.05 10.14
C ARG A 73 -3.08 4.82 9.49
N LEU A 74 -2.14 4.15 8.81
CA LEU A 74 -1.03 4.84 8.15
C LEU A 74 -1.50 5.72 7.00
N ALA A 75 -2.44 5.22 6.17
CA ALA A 75 -3.00 5.99 5.07
C ALA A 75 -3.94 7.11 5.56
N GLY A 76 -4.63 6.90 6.68
CA GLY A 76 -5.50 7.87 7.32
C GLY A 76 -4.74 8.98 8.06
N ASN A 77 -3.56 8.68 8.60
CA ASN A 77 -2.68 9.66 9.23
C ASN A 77 -2.09 10.66 8.22
N TRP A 78 -2.19 10.38 6.92
CA TRP A 78 -1.91 11.35 5.87
C TRP A 78 -3.06 12.34 5.72
N VAL A 79 -3.13 13.35 6.60
CA VAL A 79 -4.00 14.52 6.45
C VAL A 79 -3.14 15.77 6.29
N PRO A 80 -2.70 16.11 5.07
CA PRO A 80 -2.11 17.40 4.79
C PRO A 80 -3.23 18.40 4.57
N SER A 81 -3.98 18.77 5.62
CA SER A 81 -4.99 19.82 5.47
C SER A 81 -4.34 21.20 5.32
N HIS A 82 -3.12 21.43 5.83
CA HIS A 82 -2.42 22.72 5.74
C HIS A 82 -0.89 22.56 5.71
N LEU A 83 -0.33 21.98 4.64
CA LEU A 83 1.13 21.94 4.44
C LEU A 83 1.63 23.34 4.05
N LYS A 84 2.13 24.09 5.03
CA LYS A 84 2.87 25.33 4.80
C LYS A 84 4.36 25.01 4.59
N ASN A 85 4.70 24.11 3.65
CA ASN A 85 6.09 23.73 3.32
C ASN A 85 7.06 23.80 4.52
N SER A 86 6.66 23.21 5.65
CA SER A 86 7.43 23.33 6.90
C SER A 86 8.45 22.18 6.98
N PRO A 87 9.64 22.39 7.55
CA PRO A 87 10.59 21.29 7.80
C PRO A 87 9.97 20.09 8.55
N ASP A 88 8.98 20.33 9.41
CA ASP A 88 8.25 19.29 10.13
C ASP A 88 7.40 18.39 9.22
N ASP A 89 6.98 18.91 8.07
CA ASP A 89 6.17 18.19 7.10
C ASP A 89 6.99 17.14 6.35
N ASN A 90 8.21 17.50 5.96
CA ASN A 90 9.15 16.59 5.31
C ASN A 90 9.55 15.45 6.25
N LYS A 91 9.75 15.75 7.53
CA LYS A 91 10.00 14.74 8.55
C LYS A 91 8.82 13.77 8.68
N ARG A 92 7.59 14.29 8.78
CA ARG A 92 6.37 13.46 8.83
C ARG A 92 6.20 12.59 7.58
N LEU A 93 6.52 13.13 6.41
CA LEU A 93 6.50 12.40 5.15
C LEU A 93 7.53 11.25 5.14
N GLY A 94 8.76 11.54 5.56
CA GLY A 94 9.82 10.52 5.70
C GLY A 94 9.47 9.44 6.73
N ASP A 95 8.87 9.82 7.86
CA ASP A 95 8.40 8.89 8.89
C ASP A 95 7.29 7.97 8.34
N LEU A 96 6.33 8.52 7.58
CA LEU A 96 5.26 7.75 6.96
C LEU A 96 5.79 6.81 5.87
N CYS A 97 6.71 7.29 5.02
CA CYS A 97 7.36 6.46 4.01
C CYS A 97 8.08 5.26 4.67
N THR A 98 8.85 5.53 5.72
CA THR A 98 9.55 4.50 6.50
C THR A 98 8.59 3.50 7.13
N GLN A 99 7.47 3.97 7.70
CA GLN A 99 6.44 3.12 8.28
C GLN A 99 5.79 2.21 7.25
N PHE A 100 5.48 2.72 6.05
CA PHE A 100 4.94 1.90 4.97
C PHE A 100 5.96 0.90 4.42
N ALA A 101 7.22 1.30 4.25
CA ALA A 101 8.29 0.39 3.84
C ALA A 101 8.50 -0.74 4.87
N SER A 102 8.48 -0.41 6.17
CA SER A 102 8.53 -1.42 7.24
C SER A 102 7.32 -2.34 7.22
N LEU A 103 6.13 -1.81 6.97
CA LEU A 103 4.92 -2.61 6.83
C LEU A 103 5.02 -3.56 5.62
N ARG A 104 5.52 -3.09 4.47
CA ARG A 104 5.77 -3.92 3.29
C ARG A 104 6.69 -5.08 3.61
N GLN A 105 7.81 -4.83 4.29
CA GLN A 105 8.75 -5.90 4.69
C GLN A 105 8.09 -6.97 5.55
N LYS A 106 7.16 -6.60 6.44
CA LYS A 106 6.40 -7.55 7.27
C LYS A 106 5.36 -8.35 6.48
N ILE A 107 4.74 -7.74 5.46
CA ILE A 107 3.74 -8.38 4.62
C ILE A 107 4.38 -9.27 3.54
N GLN A 108 5.56 -8.89 3.03
CA GLN A 108 6.22 -9.53 1.89
C GLN A 108 6.35 -11.06 1.96
N PRO A 109 6.71 -11.69 3.10
CA PRO A 109 6.75 -13.15 3.22
C PRO A 109 5.39 -13.82 2.95
N PHE A 110 4.29 -13.15 3.30
CA PHE A 110 2.93 -13.65 3.08
C PHE A 110 2.49 -13.50 1.63
N VAL A 111 2.97 -12.47 0.92
CA VAL A 111 2.71 -12.31 -0.51
C VAL A 111 3.38 -13.41 -1.32
N ILE A 112 4.64 -13.73 -1.00
CA ILE A 112 5.41 -14.80 -1.66
C ILE A 112 4.72 -16.14 -1.46
N THR A 113 4.31 -16.46 -0.23
CA THR A 113 3.60 -17.72 0.07
C THR A 113 2.22 -17.78 -0.58
N CYS A 114 1.45 -16.70 -0.62
CA CYS A 114 0.18 -16.63 -1.38
C CYS A 114 0.36 -16.90 -2.89
N GLN A 115 1.50 -16.53 -3.47
CA GLN A 115 1.82 -16.73 -4.89
C GLN A 115 2.34 -18.14 -5.17
N CYS A 116 3.10 -18.73 -4.25
CA CYS A 116 3.61 -20.11 -4.37
C CYS A 116 2.50 -21.16 -4.18
N HIS A 117 1.43 -20.85 -3.45
CA HIS A 117 0.23 -21.68 -3.32
C HIS A 117 -0.86 -21.29 -4.32
N ALA A 118 -0.50 -20.96 -5.57
CA ALA A 118 -1.47 -21.05 -6.65
C ALA A 118 -2.08 -22.46 -6.60
N PRO A 119 -3.42 -22.60 -6.67
CA PRO A 119 -4.04 -23.91 -6.57
C PRO A 119 -3.42 -24.78 -7.66
N SER A 120 -2.71 -25.83 -7.24
CA SER A 120 -2.30 -26.90 -8.12
C SER A 120 -3.60 -27.35 -8.77
N SER A 121 -3.78 -27.03 -10.05
CA SER A 121 -4.88 -27.52 -10.86
C SER A 121 -4.91 -29.03 -10.65
N SER A 122 -5.94 -29.51 -9.98
CA SER A 122 -6.19 -30.91 -9.75
C SER A 122 -6.51 -31.58 -11.08
N SER A 123 -5.49 -31.86 -11.88
CA SER A 123 -5.56 -32.94 -12.85
C SER A 123 -5.28 -34.22 -12.08
N SER A 124 -6.33 -34.76 -11.44
CA SER A 124 -6.35 -36.17 -11.05
C SER A 124 -5.95 -37.00 -12.29
N PRO A 125 -4.99 -37.93 -12.20
CA PRO A 125 -4.82 -38.89 -13.27
C PRO A 125 -6.10 -39.73 -13.32
N VAL A 126 -6.83 -39.63 -14.43
CA VAL A 126 -7.82 -40.64 -14.78
C VAL A 126 -7.07 -41.96 -14.93
N SER A 127 -7.64 -42.98 -14.29
CA SER A 127 -7.18 -44.37 -14.22
C SER A 127 -6.84 -44.99 -15.57
#